data_AF-L7ER52-F1
#
_entry.id   AF-L7ER52-F1
#
_cell.length_a   1.000
_cell.length_b   1.000
_cell.length_c   1.000
_cell.angle_alpha   90.00
_cell.angle_beta   90.00
_cell.angle_gamma   90.00
#
_symmetry.space_group_name_H-M   'P 1'
#
loop_
_entity.id
_entity.type
_entity.pdbx_description
1 polymer ?
#
loop_
_entity_poly.entity_id
_entity_poly.type
_entity_poly.pdbx_seq_one_letter_code
_entity_poly.pdbx_strand_id
1 'polypeptide(L)'
;MGEATPGSTGSEIFRSDRHFEVWQYAVGHRRLLLRSSRDRPPDTRIEIYFANVDLMLLRPGYDGLVIRRADDEECEKVSRDHGAEVKPGRLYLLGGDLRSFVVSAPPQWHEDEGAMDDPSWFGPLRGTR
;
A
#
# COMPACT_ATOMS: atom_id res chain seq x y z
N MET A 1 -10.68 -18.60 -27.59
CA MET A 1 -11.29 -18.97 -26.30
C MET A 1 -10.22 -18.70 -25.25
N GLY A 2 -10.13 -17.45 -24.79
CA GLY A 2 -9.17 -17.06 -23.76
C GLY A 2 -9.82 -17.34 -22.41
N GLU A 3 -9.19 -18.20 -21.61
CA GLU A 3 -9.59 -18.41 -20.22
C GLU A 3 -9.49 -17.07 -19.48
N ALA A 4 -10.65 -16.54 -19.09
CA ALA A 4 -10.72 -15.58 -18.01
C ALA A 4 -10.28 -16.32 -16.75
N THR A 5 -9.04 -16.09 -16.31
CA THR A 5 -8.62 -16.40 -14.94
C THR A 5 -9.67 -15.78 -14.02
N PRO A 6 -10.25 -16.50 -13.05
CA PRO A 6 -11.20 -15.88 -12.14
C PRO A 6 -10.44 -14.78 -11.40
N GLY A 7 -10.80 -13.53 -11.68
CA GLY A 7 -10.23 -12.38 -10.98
C GLY A 7 -10.59 -12.52 -9.51
N SER A 8 -9.59 -12.56 -8.64
CA SER A 8 -9.79 -12.55 -7.20
C SER A 8 -10.78 -11.42 -6.84
N THR A 9 -11.83 -11.80 -6.13
CA THR A 9 -12.97 -10.96 -5.74
C THR A 9 -12.67 -10.03 -4.57
N GLY A 10 -11.41 -9.68 -4.34
CA GLY A 10 -11.10 -8.64 -3.37
C GLY A 10 -11.70 -7.28 -3.78
N SER A 11 -12.04 -6.46 -2.79
CA SER A 11 -12.63 -5.14 -3.04
C SER A 11 -11.53 -4.08 -3.25
N GLU A 12 -11.56 -3.40 -4.40
CA GLU A 12 -10.73 -2.21 -4.64
C GLU A 12 -11.16 -1.10 -3.66
N ILE A 13 -10.18 -0.52 -2.97
CA ILE A 13 -10.41 0.56 -2.01
C ILE A 13 -9.71 1.87 -2.40
N PHE A 14 -8.72 1.80 -3.29
CA PHE A 14 -7.99 2.96 -3.79
C PHE A 14 -7.45 2.69 -5.19
N ARG A 15 -7.44 3.73 -6.03
CA ARG A 15 -6.85 3.71 -7.36
C ARG A 15 -6.28 5.08 -7.70
N SER A 16 -5.09 5.10 -8.29
CA SER A 16 -4.48 6.28 -8.90
C SER A 16 -3.53 5.87 -10.02
N ASP A 17 -3.48 6.66 -11.10
CA ASP A 17 -2.54 6.44 -12.21
C ASP A 17 -1.18 7.14 -11.98
N ARG A 18 -0.99 7.81 -10.83
CA ARG A 18 0.29 8.47 -10.48
C ARG A 18 1.35 7.44 -10.12
N HIS A 19 2.61 7.82 -10.28
CA HIS A 19 3.72 7.03 -9.77
C HIS A 19 3.77 7.13 -8.24
N PHE A 20 3.95 6.02 -7.53
CA PHE A 20 4.13 5.97 -6.08
C PHE A 20 5.46 5.32 -5.72
N GLU A 21 6.17 5.91 -4.76
CA GLU A 21 7.40 5.35 -4.19
C GLU A 21 7.19 4.92 -2.74
N VAL A 22 7.93 3.90 -2.30
CA VAL A 22 8.10 3.61 -0.88
C VAL A 22 8.90 4.75 -0.26
N TRP A 23 8.20 5.64 0.43
CA TRP A 23 8.81 6.86 0.96
C TRP A 23 9.52 6.60 2.28
N GLN A 24 8.84 5.91 3.20
CA GLN A 24 9.39 5.69 4.53
C GLN A 24 8.76 4.50 5.24
N TYR A 25 9.60 3.77 5.99
CA TYR A 25 9.16 2.85 7.03
C TYR A 25 9.72 3.30 8.39
N ALA A 26 8.83 3.56 9.36
CA ALA A 26 9.19 3.93 10.72
C ALA A 26 8.90 2.78 11.68
N VAL A 27 9.94 2.33 12.41
CA VAL A 27 9.83 1.22 13.38
C VAL A 27 8.86 1.55 14.53
N GLY A 28 8.81 2.83 14.94
CA GLY A 28 7.84 3.31 15.92
C GLY A 28 6.42 3.19 15.37
N HIS A 29 5.63 2.30 15.98
CA HIS A 29 4.28 1.89 15.55
C HIS A 29 4.20 1.20 14.17
N ARG A 30 5.34 0.77 13.61
CA ARG A 30 5.44 0.00 12.35
C ARG A 30 4.63 0.65 11.22
N ARG A 31 5.02 1.87 10.88
CA ARG A 31 4.31 2.74 9.95
C ARG A 31 4.97 2.75 8.60
N LEU A 32 4.22 2.45 7.55
CA LEU A 32 4.67 2.54 6.16
C LEU A 32 3.96 3.69 5.47
N LEU A 33 4.72 4.47 4.70
CA LEU A 33 4.22 5.55 3.86
C LEU A 33 4.64 5.30 2.41
N LEU A 34 3.66 5.32 1.51
CA LEU A 34 3.89 5.50 0.08
C LEU A 34 3.53 6.94 -0.28
N ARG A 35 4.30 7.55 -1.18
CA ARG A 35 4.06 8.93 -1.62
C ARG A 35 4.06 8.98 -3.14
N SER A 36 3.09 9.69 -3.71
CA SER A 36 3.05 9.89 -5.15
C SER A 36 4.05 10.95 -5.59
N SER A 37 4.49 10.86 -6.83
CA SER A 37 5.14 11.98 -7.53
C SER A 37 4.16 13.15 -7.70
N ARG A 38 4.77 14.31 -7.99
CA ARG A 38 4.12 15.59 -8.34
C ARG A 38 4.28 15.95 -9.83
N ASP A 39 4.72 14.98 -10.64
CA ASP A 39 5.17 15.17 -12.03
C ASP A 39 4.05 15.51 -13.03
N ARG A 40 2.79 15.48 -12.61
CA ARG A 40 1.63 15.75 -13.47
C ARG A 40 0.63 16.67 -12.75
N PRO A 41 -0.05 17.58 -13.46
CA PRO A 41 -1.13 18.38 -12.88
C PRO A 41 -2.27 17.50 -12.31
N PRO A 42 -2.90 17.90 -11.19
CA PRO A 42 -2.49 19.01 -10.32
C PRO A 42 -1.19 18.69 -9.59
N ASP A 43 -0.37 19.72 -9.35
CA ASP A 43 0.92 19.63 -8.67
C ASP A 43 0.75 19.38 -7.16
N THR A 44 0.12 18.26 -6.83
CA THR A 44 -0.18 17.76 -5.49
C THR A 44 0.49 16.41 -5.29
N ARG A 45 0.69 16.01 -4.04
CA ARG A 45 1.14 14.67 -3.68
C ARG A 45 0.01 13.90 -2.99
N ILE A 46 -0.06 12.61 -3.25
CA ILE A 46 -0.93 11.68 -2.54
C ILE A 46 -0.06 10.84 -1.62
N GLU A 47 -0.45 10.74 -0.35
CA GLU A 47 0.18 9.86 0.63
C GLU A 47 -0.73 8.69 0.95
N ILE A 48 -0.19 7.47 0.92
CA ILE A 48 -0.85 6.27 1.42
C ILE A 48 -0.15 5.83 2.69
N TYR A 49 -0.91 5.72 3.77
CA TYR A 49 -0.42 5.40 5.09
C TYR A 49 -0.96 4.05 5.58
N PHE A 50 -0.04 3.19 6.01
CA PHE A 50 -0.36 1.90 6.64
C PHE A 50 0.17 1.91 8.07
N ALA A 51 -0.74 1.77 9.04
CA ALA A 51 -0.40 1.64 10.46
C ALA A 51 -0.36 0.18 10.91
N ASN A 52 0.44 -0.11 11.95
CA ASN A 52 0.53 -1.46 12.53
C ASN A 52 0.88 -2.53 11.49
N VAL A 53 1.88 -2.26 10.66
CA VAL A 53 2.35 -3.20 9.64
C VAL A 53 2.95 -4.44 10.31
N ASP A 54 2.36 -5.59 10.04
CA ASP A 54 2.78 -6.90 10.55
C ASP A 54 3.69 -7.64 9.55
N LEU A 55 3.40 -7.53 8.26
CA LEU A 55 4.17 -8.13 7.16
C LEU A 55 4.04 -7.26 5.91
N MET A 56 5.09 -7.18 5.09
CA MET A 56 5.04 -6.46 3.82
C MET A 56 5.95 -7.11 2.77
N LEU A 57 5.48 -7.12 1.52
CA LEU A 57 6.25 -7.44 0.33
C LEU A 57 6.08 -6.28 -0.65
N LEU A 58 7.15 -5.52 -0.88
CA LEU A 58 7.09 -4.25 -1.61
C LEU A 58 8.00 -4.24 -2.83
N ARG A 59 7.57 -3.56 -3.87
CA ARG A 59 8.47 -2.99 -4.89
C ARG A 59 8.91 -1.60 -4.41
N PRO A 60 10.07 -1.08 -4.85
CA PRO A 60 10.49 0.26 -4.48
C PRO A 60 9.55 1.37 -5.01
N GLY A 61 8.85 1.11 -6.12
CA GLY A 61 7.85 2.01 -6.69
C GLY A 61 6.81 1.31 -7.56
N TYR A 62 5.79 2.08 -7.96
CA TYR A 62 4.58 1.63 -8.64
C TYR A 62 4.13 2.66 -9.68
N ASP A 63 4.15 2.29 -10.96
CA ASP A 63 3.57 3.11 -12.04
C ASP A 63 2.05 2.92 -12.08
N GLY A 64 1.34 3.81 -11.39
CA GLY A 64 -0.04 3.59 -11.00
C GLY A 64 -0.14 2.64 -9.78
N LEU A 65 -1.14 2.89 -8.95
CA LEU A 65 -1.38 2.13 -7.73
C LEU A 65 -2.85 1.77 -7.62
N VAL A 66 -3.11 0.46 -7.50
CA VAL A 66 -4.41 -0.08 -7.09
C VAL A 66 -4.20 -0.74 -5.74
N ILE A 67 -5.03 -0.39 -4.76
CA ILE A 67 -5.05 -1.08 -3.47
C ILE A 67 -6.34 -1.86 -3.38
N ARG A 68 -6.20 -3.17 -3.19
CA ARG A 68 -7.32 -4.09 -3.05
C ARG A 68 -7.23 -4.76 -1.68
N ARG A 69 -8.36 -4.87 -0.99
CA ARG A 69 -8.48 -5.75 0.17
C ARG A 69 -8.51 -7.20 -0.32
N ALA A 70 -7.63 -8.03 0.21
CA ALA A 70 -7.58 -9.44 -0.16
C ALA A 70 -8.81 -10.21 0.33
N ASP A 71 -9.17 -11.25 -0.40
CA ASP A 71 -10.17 -12.24 0.04
C ASP A 71 -9.55 -13.28 1.00
N ASP A 72 -10.39 -14.20 1.48
CA ASP A 72 -9.96 -15.21 2.46
C ASP A 72 -8.95 -16.20 1.87
N GLU A 73 -9.10 -16.60 0.61
CA GLU A 73 -8.19 -17.51 -0.08
C GLU A 73 -6.79 -16.90 -0.23
N GLU A 74 -6.72 -15.62 -0.57
CA GLU A 74 -5.49 -14.85 -0.63
C GLU A 74 -4.83 -14.68 0.74
N CYS A 75 -5.62 -14.44 1.80
CA CYS A 75 -5.10 -14.38 3.17
C CYS A 75 -4.48 -15.71 3.61
N GLU A 76 -5.15 -16.83 3.32
CA GLU A 76 -4.62 -18.17 3.60
C GLU A 76 -3.33 -18.43 2.82
N LYS A 77 -3.29 -18.06 1.54
CA LYS A 77 -2.12 -18.26 0.70
C LYS A 77 -0.92 -17.47 1.22
N VAL A 78 -1.09 -16.18 1.54
CA VAL A 78 -0.02 -15.38 2.16
C VAL A 78 0.41 -15.98 3.50
N SER A 79 -0.55 -16.48 4.30
CA SER A 79 -0.22 -17.10 5.58
C SER A 79 0.66 -18.34 5.44
N ARG A 80 0.34 -19.21 4.47
CA ARG A 80 1.14 -20.40 4.15
C ARG A 80 2.51 -20.04 3.57
N ASP A 81 2.55 -19.14 2.58
CA ASP A 81 3.78 -18.81 1.84
C ASP A 81 4.80 -18.05 2.71
N HIS A 82 4.35 -17.29 3.71
CA HIS A 82 5.21 -16.43 4.54
C HIS A 82 5.26 -16.82 6.02
N GLY A 83 4.56 -17.88 6.44
CA GLY A 83 4.61 -18.39 7.82
C GLY A 83 4.09 -17.42 8.87
N ALA A 84 3.13 -16.56 8.51
CA ALA A 84 2.55 -15.55 9.40
C ALA A 84 1.02 -15.64 9.37
N GLU A 85 0.35 -15.61 10.52
CA GLU A 85 -1.11 -15.61 10.57
C GLU A 85 -1.66 -14.29 10.01
N VAL A 86 -2.29 -14.34 8.84
CA VAL A 86 -2.95 -13.17 8.22
C VAL A 86 -4.44 -13.24 8.46
N LYS A 87 -4.96 -12.34 9.30
CA LYS A 87 -6.40 -12.27 9.58
C LYS A 87 -7.15 -11.63 8.41
N PRO A 88 -8.35 -12.12 8.07
CA PRO A 88 -9.22 -11.49 7.09
C PRO A 88 -9.36 -9.99 7.33
N GLY A 89 -9.23 -9.21 6.26
CA GLY A 89 -9.33 -7.76 6.31
C GLY A 89 -8.11 -7.00 6.82
N ARG A 90 -6.99 -7.67 7.04
CA ARG A 90 -5.71 -7.00 7.30
C ARG A 90 -4.78 -6.99 6.09
N LEU A 91 -5.05 -7.81 5.08
CA LEU A 91 -4.21 -7.94 3.89
C LEU A 91 -4.69 -7.00 2.77
N TYR A 92 -3.76 -6.16 2.31
CA TYR A 92 -3.97 -5.21 1.23
C TYR A 92 -2.94 -5.45 0.14
N LEU A 93 -3.41 -5.73 -1.08
CA LEU A 93 -2.56 -5.94 -2.24
C LEU A 93 -2.28 -4.63 -2.94
N LEU A 94 -1.04 -4.45 -3.39
CA LEU A 94 -0.57 -3.28 -4.13
C LEU A 94 -0.44 -3.66 -5.61
N GLY A 95 -1.59 -3.72 -6.27
CA GLY A 95 -1.77 -4.25 -7.61
C GLY A 95 -2.85 -5.33 -7.69
N GLY A 96 -2.81 -6.14 -8.75
CA GLY A 96 -3.82 -7.18 -9.01
C GLY A 96 -3.52 -8.55 -8.38
N ASP A 97 -2.30 -8.80 -7.91
CA ASP A 97 -1.83 -10.11 -7.45
C ASP A 97 -1.02 -10.05 -6.15
N LEU A 98 -0.58 -11.22 -5.67
CA LEU A 98 0.19 -11.38 -4.43
C LEU A 98 1.69 -11.06 -4.57
N ARG A 99 2.14 -10.41 -5.67
CA ARG A 99 3.55 -10.02 -5.82
C ARG A 99 3.91 -8.78 -5.01
N SER A 100 2.91 -8.06 -4.50
CA SER A 100 3.12 -6.96 -3.57
C SER A 100 1.92 -6.76 -2.65
N PHE A 101 2.18 -6.67 -1.34
CA PHE A 101 1.13 -6.55 -0.35
C PHE A 101 1.63 -5.97 0.97
N VAL A 102 0.68 -5.54 1.80
CA VAL A 102 0.89 -5.07 3.18
C VAL A 102 -0.16 -5.73 4.06
N VAL A 103 0.27 -6.32 5.18
CA VAL A 103 -0.60 -6.75 6.28
C VAL A 103 -0.59 -5.66 7.35
N SER A 104 -1.71 -4.97 7.55
CA SER A 104 -1.79 -3.79 8.42
C SER A 104 -3.20 -3.54 8.96
N ALA A 105 -3.38 -2.45 9.71
CA ALA A 105 -4.68 -1.82 9.86
C ALA A 105 -5.16 -1.24 8.50
N PRO A 106 -6.46 -0.87 8.37
CA PRO A 106 -6.96 -0.25 7.14
C PRO A 106 -6.12 0.95 6.69
N PRO A 107 -5.69 0.99 5.41
CA PRO A 107 -4.89 2.08 4.92
C PRO A 107 -5.71 3.36 4.88
N GLN A 108 -5.02 4.48 5.04
CA GLN A 108 -5.57 5.82 4.95
C GLN A 108 -4.81 6.56 3.85
N TRP A 109 -5.47 7.53 3.22
CA TRP A 109 -4.81 8.38 2.23
C TRP A 109 -5.19 9.84 2.36
N HIS A 110 -4.28 10.70 1.93
CA HIS A 110 -4.46 12.14 1.90
C HIS A 110 -3.80 12.72 0.65
N GLU A 111 -4.40 13.75 0.07
CA GLU A 111 -3.83 14.50 -1.05
C GLU A 111 -3.67 15.96 -0.63
N ASP A 112 -2.46 16.52 -0.81
CA ASP A 112 -2.13 17.90 -0.45
C ASP A 112 -1.14 18.56 -1.42
N GLU A 113 -0.94 19.86 -1.26
CA GLU A 113 -0.02 20.70 -2.06
C GLU A 113 1.42 20.75 -1.49
N GLY A 114 1.73 19.95 -0.45
CA GLY A 114 3.03 19.96 0.22
C GLY A 114 4.16 19.43 -0.66
N ALA A 115 5.36 20.01 -0.55
CA ALA A 115 6.54 19.65 -1.32
C ALA A 115 6.97 18.19 -1.08
N MET A 116 7.84 17.64 -1.92
CA MET A 116 8.26 16.23 -1.78
C MET A 116 9.05 15.97 -0.50
N ASP A 117 9.68 16.97 0.10
CA ASP A 117 10.43 16.88 1.36
C ASP A 117 9.65 17.40 2.58
N ASP A 118 8.48 18.00 2.37
CA ASP A 118 7.62 18.46 3.45
C ASP A 118 7.17 17.28 4.34
N PRO A 119 6.96 17.52 5.65
CA PRO A 119 6.41 16.53 6.55
C PRO A 119 5.12 15.90 6.02
N SER A 120 4.93 14.61 6.30
CA SER A 120 3.71 13.87 5.98
C SER A 120 2.50 14.46 6.71
N TRP A 121 1.33 14.45 6.07
CA TRP A 121 0.07 14.84 6.70
C TRP A 121 -0.27 13.96 7.92
N PHE A 122 0.11 12.68 7.86
CA PHE A 122 0.00 11.71 8.96
C PHE A 122 0.99 11.97 10.12
N GLY A 123 1.67 13.12 10.11
CA GLY A 123 2.63 13.53 11.11
C GLY A 123 4.04 12.98 10.90
N PRO A 124 4.99 13.33 11.78
CA PRO A 124 6.37 12.91 11.65
C PRO A 124 6.52 11.39 11.81
N LEU A 125 7.03 10.77 10.76
CA LEU A 125 7.54 9.41 10.79
C LEU A 125 8.99 9.51 11.31
N ARG A 126 9.21 9.15 12.57
CA ARG A 126 10.55 9.18 13.16
C ARG A 126 11.36 7.99 12.62
N GLY A 127 12.56 8.22 12.09
CA GLY A 127 13.37 7.12 11.55
C GLY A 127 14.75 7.47 11.03
N THR A 128 14.99 8.71 10.59
CA THR A 128 16.32 9.18 10.17
C THR A 128 16.50 10.63 10.60
N ARG A 129 17.65 10.91 11.22
CA ARG A 129 18.15 12.27 11.48
C ARG A 129 18.92 12.75 10.26
#